data_AF-T1GJJ9-F1
#
_entry.id   AF-T1GJJ9-F1
#
_cell.length_a   1.000
_cell.length_b   1.000
_cell.length_c   1.000
_cell.angle_alpha   90.00
_cell.angle_beta   90.00
_cell.angle_gamma   90.00
#
_symmetry.space_group_name_H-M   'P 1'
#
loop_
_entity.id
_entity.type
_entity.pdbx_description
1 polymer ?
#
loop_
_entity_poly.entity_id
_entity_poly.type
_entity_poly.pdbx_seq_one_letter_code
_entity_poly.pdbx_strand_id
1 'polypeptide(L)' 'MKFAIVFAALFALAIAGPVANEADIVRSDSEVGPESHHYEFETSDGTHAASDGTLLNAGSDAEFTNMLDPSLMSY' A
#
# COMPACT_ATOMS: atom_id res chain seq x y z
N MET A 1 -30.00 -4.07 -41.84
CA MET A 1 -30.64 -3.83 -40.52
C MET A 1 -29.97 -4.61 -39.38
N LYS A 2 -29.95 -5.96 -39.33
CA LYS A 2 -29.36 -6.71 -38.18
C LYS A 2 -27.86 -6.50 -37.96
N PHE A 3 -27.07 -6.35 -39.03
CA PHE A 3 -25.61 -6.21 -38.94
C PHE A 3 -25.16 -4.89 -38.31
N ALA A 4 -25.92 -3.80 -38.53
CA ALA A 4 -25.61 -2.51 -37.94
C ALA A 4 -25.74 -2.54 -36.41
N ILE A 5 -26.70 -3.31 -35.89
CA ILE A 5 -26.92 -3.46 -34.45
C ILE A 5 -25.78 -4.28 -33.82
N VAL A 6 -25.36 -5.37 -34.47
CA VAL A 6 -24.22 -6.18 -34.00
C VAL A 6 -22.93 -5.36 -34.01
N PHE A 7 -22.71 -4.57 -35.06
CA PHE A 7 -21.55 -3.69 -35.16
C PHE A 7 -21.55 -2.60 -34.08
N ALA A 8 -22.70 -1.95 -33.84
CA ALA A 8 -22.85 -0.96 -32.77
C ALA A 8 -22.67 -1.58 -31.37
N ALA A 9 -23.14 -2.82 -31.15
CA ALA A 9 -22.97 -3.53 -29.88
C ALA A 9 -21.51 -3.85 -29.58
N LEU A 10 -20.71 -4.20 -30.59
CA LEU A 10 -19.26 -4.42 -30.42
C LEU A 10 -18.53 -3.13 -30.04
N PHE A 11 -18.92 -1.99 -30.62
CA PHE A 11 -18.37 -0.68 -30.24
C PHE A 11 -18.80 -0.26 -28.83
N ALA A 12 -20.05 -0.51 -28.45
CA ALA A 12 -20.53 -0.22 -27.09
C ALA A 12 -19.72 -1.00 -26.04
N LEU A 13 -19.39 -2.27 -26.31
CA LEU A 13 -18.57 -3.09 -25.42
C LEU A 13 -17.11 -2.63 -25.38
N ALA A 14 -16.56 -2.16 -26.51
CA ALA A 14 -15.19 -1.63 -26.56
C ALA A 14 -15.03 -0.31 -25.80
N ILE A 15 -16.09 0.51 -25.72
CA ILE A 15 -16.08 1.80 -24.99
C ILE A 15 -16.45 1.58 -23.51
N ALA A 16 -17.23 0.55 -23.18
CA ALA A 16 -17.59 0.18 -21.82
C ALA A 16 -16.49 -0.61 -21.10
N GLY A 17 -15.22 -0.20 -21.28
CA GLY A 17 -14.15 -0.62 -20.37
C GLY A 17 -14.51 -0.18 -18.94
N PRO A 18 -14.01 -0.88 -17.90
CA PRO A 18 -14.20 -0.41 -16.54
C PRO A 18 -13.71 1.04 -16.50
N VAL A 19 -14.65 1.97 -16.27
CA VAL A 19 -14.30 3.30 -15.77
C VAL A 19 -13.58 2.99 -14.48
N ALA A 20 -12.26 2.97 -14.56
CA ALA A 20 -11.44 2.70 -13.41
C ALA A 20 -11.84 3.82 -12.46
N ASN A 21 -12.54 3.45 -11.39
CA ASN A 21 -12.69 4.34 -10.25
C ASN A 21 -11.29 4.36 -9.66
N GLU A 22 -10.43 5.14 -10.32
CA GLU A 22 -9.05 5.35 -9.95
C GLU A 22 -9.13 6.10 -8.63
N ALA A 23 -8.89 5.37 -7.56
CA ALA A 23 -8.81 5.94 -6.24
C ALA A 23 -7.52 6.78 -6.22
N ASP A 24 -7.68 8.09 -6.34
CA ASP A 24 -6.59 9.05 -6.27
C ASP A 24 -6.13 9.19 -4.83
N ILE A 25 -4.82 9.31 -4.60
CA ILE A 25 -4.27 9.59 -3.28
C ILE A 25 -4.56 11.06 -2.94
N VAL A 26 -5.38 11.28 -1.92
CA VAL A 26 -5.80 12.61 -1.45
C VAL A 26 -4.86 13.15 -0.37
N ARG A 27 -4.36 12.27 0.50
CA ARG A 27 -3.33 12.60 1.49
C ARG A 27 -2.23 11.53 1.47
N SER A 28 -0.98 11.97 1.54
CA SER A 28 0.18 11.09 1.68
C SER A 28 1.23 11.80 2.51
N ASP A 29 1.49 11.24 3.68
CA ASP A 29 2.55 11.65 4.59
C ASP A 29 3.53 10.49 4.75
N SER A 30 4.82 10.80 4.63
CA SER A 30 5.88 9.80 4.73
C SER A 30 7.11 10.44 5.33
N GLU A 31 7.37 10.08 6.58
CA GLU A 31 8.53 10.51 7.34
C GLU A 31 9.38 9.28 7.67
N VAL A 32 10.56 9.21 7.07
CA VAL A 32 11.52 8.13 7.29
C VAL A 32 12.80 8.71 7.89
N GLY A 33 13.04 8.34 9.15
CA GLY A 33 14.25 8.68 9.89
C GLY A 33 15.14 7.45 10.12
N PRO A 34 16.39 7.66 10.56
CA PRO A 34 17.29 6.56 10.88
C PRO A 34 16.79 5.71 12.06
N GLU A 35 15.98 6.29 12.94
CA GLU A 35 15.51 5.67 14.19
C GLU A 35 14.00 5.44 14.21
N SER A 36 13.25 6.00 13.27
CA SER A 36 11.79 5.89 13.24
C SER A 36 11.26 6.01 11.83
N HIS A 37 10.09 5.43 11.59
CA HIS A 37 9.33 5.66 10.38
C HIS A 37 7.87 5.90 10.73
N HIS A 38 7.26 6.82 10.01
CA HIS A 38 5.84 7.09 10.01
C HIS A 38 5.39 7.20 8.56
N TYR A 39 4.33 6.47 8.20
CA TYR A 39 3.64 6.72 6.93
C TYR A 39 2.14 6.70 7.14
N GLU A 40 1.45 7.53 6.38
CA GLU A 40 0.00 7.58 6.29
C GLU A 40 -0.41 7.90 4.85
N PHE A 41 -1.43 7.21 4.33
CA PHE A 41 -2.07 7.61 3.09
C PHE A 41 -3.58 7.43 3.14
N GLU A 42 -4.26 8.25 2.33
CA GLU A 42 -5.71 8.30 2.18
C GLU A 42 -6.03 8.44 0.69
N THR A 43 -6.91 7.58 0.18
CA THR A 43 -7.39 7.62 -1.19
C THR A 43 -8.83 8.12 -1.27
N SER A 44 -9.22 8.64 -2.43
CA SER A 44 -10.52 9.28 -2.68
C SER A 44 -11.72 8.34 -2.55
N ASP A 45 -11.47 7.04 -2.48
CA ASP A 45 -12.45 5.99 -2.21
C ASP A 45 -12.66 5.72 -0.71
N GLY A 46 -11.93 6.40 0.17
CA GLY A 46 -11.97 6.23 1.62
C GLY A 46 -11.10 5.11 2.17
N THR A 47 -10.16 4.57 1.38
CA THR A 47 -9.12 3.67 1.90
C THR A 47 -8.05 4.49 2.62
N HIS A 48 -7.74 4.10 3.86
CA HIS A 48 -6.68 4.71 4.64
C HIS A 48 -5.76 3.64 5.21
N ALA A 49 -4.45 3.87 5.21
CA ALA A 49 -3.50 3.05 5.94
C ALA A 49 -2.43 3.92 6.59
N ALA A 50 -2.06 3.58 7.81
CA ALA A 50 -1.02 4.25 8.57
C ALA A 50 -0.16 3.21 9.31
N SER A 51 1.12 3.52 9.48
CA SER A 51 2.04 2.72 10.29
C SER A 51 3.13 3.58 10.89
N ASP A 52 3.45 3.25 12.13
CA ASP A 52 4.44 3.91 12.96
C ASP A 52 5.39 2.86 13.52
N GLY A 53 6.68 3.12 13.43
CA GLY A 53 7.70 2.27 14.03
C GLY A 53 8.86 3.09 14.56
N THR A 54 9.40 2.66 15.70
CA THR A 54 10.59 3.25 16.31
C THR A 54 11.58 2.14 16.62
N LEU A 55 12.85 2.36 16.30
CA LEU A 55 13.95 1.48 16.61
C LEU A 55 14.25 1.57 18.10
N LEU A 56 14.08 0.45 18.78
CA LEU A 56 14.44 0.30 20.18
C LEU A 56 15.88 -0.22 20.24
N ASN A 57 16.73 0.43 21.04
CA ASN A 57 18.15 0.08 21.26
C ASN A 57 19.12 0.43 20.12
N ALA A 58 18.81 1.38 19.23
CA ALA A 58 19.70 1.81 18.16
C ALA A 58 21.11 2.17 18.70
N GLY A 59 22.14 1.39 18.33
CA GLY A 59 23.53 1.61 18.73
C GLY A 59 23.91 1.12 20.14
N SER A 60 23.11 0.25 20.76
CA SER A 60 23.40 -0.36 22.07
C SER A 60 24.00 -1.76 21.94
N ASP A 61 24.91 -2.15 22.84
CA ASP A 61 25.46 -3.52 22.93
C ASP A 61 24.37 -4.61 23.10
N ALA A 62 23.16 -4.21 23.50
CA ALA A 62 21.99 -5.07 23.59
C ALA A 62 21.46 -5.55 22.22
N GLU A 63 21.73 -4.83 21.12
CA GLU A 63 21.38 -5.27 19.75
C GLU A 63 22.06 -6.59 19.41
N PHE A 64 23.31 -6.76 19.83
CA PHE A 64 24.12 -7.95 19.56
C PHE A 64 23.76 -9.12 20.48
N THR A 65 23.36 -8.84 21.72
CA THR A 65 23.05 -9.88 22.73
C THR A 65 21.74 -10.60 22.42
N ASN A 66 20.69 -9.88 21.98
CA ASN A 66 19.42 -10.51 21.59
C ASN A 66 19.52 -11.38 20.33
N MET A 67 20.47 -11.09 19.42
CA MET A 67 20.71 -11.93 18.23
C MET A 67 21.45 -13.24 18.55
N LEU A 68 22.09 -13.33 19.72
CA LEU A 68 22.87 -14.49 20.15
C LEU A 68 22.16 -15.31 21.24
N ASP A 69 20.91 -15.00 21.57
CA ASP A 69 20.12 -15.79 22.52
C ASP A 69 19.40 -16.96 21.80
N PRO A 70 19.90 -18.20 21.94
CA PRO A 70 19.27 -19.37 21.32
C PRO A 70 17.88 -19.69 21.88
N SER A 71 17.46 -19.07 22.99
CA SER A 71 16.12 -19.27 23.56
C SER A 71 15.01 -18.49 22.84
N LEU A 72 15.37 -17.49 22.02
CA LEU A 72 14.43 -16.73 21.17
C LEU A 72 14.37 -17.27 19.73
N MET A 73 15.14 -18.32 19.42
CA MET A 73 15.17 -19.03 18.14
C MET A 73 14.34 -20.33 18.17
N SER A 74 13.35 -20.44 19.06
CA SER A 74 12.37 -21.53 19.01
C SER A 74 11.13 -21.11 18.22
N TYR A 75 10.87 -21.84 17.12
CA TYR A 75 9.68 -21.77 16.28
C TYR A 75 8.37 -21.99 17.04
#